data_AF-E0N6S5-F1
#
_entry.id   AF-E0N6S5-F1
#
_cell.length_a   1.000
_cell.length_b   1.000
_cell.length_c   1.000
_cell.angle_alpha   90.00
_cell.angle_beta   90.00
_cell.angle_gamma   90.00
#
_symmetry.space_group_name_H-M   'P 1'
#
loop_
_entity.id
_entity.type
_entity.pdbx_description
1 polymer ?
#
loop_
_entity_poly.entity_id
_entity_poly.type
_entity_poly.pdbx_seq_one_letter_code
_entity_poly.pdbx_strand_id
1 'polypeptide(L)'
;MYHKKFDKEILLKIKELYRYDNWHAVLAILYDYLIIIFSIFLSEQSYWFLPLTILLIGSRQRALATILHEASHSALTKNKKFGQILGTYFSGYLIFQSWNSYCVSHVKNHHPKLGTDSDPDYKYYKDSGIFQTYSRIEFFWRFCVSQILCLKLFRNFKYLRGLGSKII
;
A
#
# COMPACT_ATOMS: atom_id res chain seq x y z
N MET A 1 -9.46 -20.95 22.80
CA MET A 1 -10.12 -19.70 22.36
C MET A 1 -11.29 -20.09 21.48
N TYR A 2 -12.53 -19.89 21.95
CA TYR A 2 -13.73 -20.24 21.19
C TYR A 2 -13.92 -19.19 20.09
N HIS A 3 -13.61 -19.51 18.84
CA HIS A 3 -13.94 -18.63 17.73
C HIS A 3 -15.46 -18.70 17.50
N LYS A 4 -16.19 -17.65 17.92
CA LYS A 4 -17.61 -17.48 17.57
C LYS A 4 -17.70 -17.48 16.04
N LYS A 5 -18.35 -18.49 15.47
CA LYS A 5 -18.70 -18.51 14.05
C LYS A 5 -19.93 -17.65 13.86
N PHE A 6 -19.93 -16.80 12.84
CA PHE A 6 -21.12 -16.05 12.44
C PHE A 6 -22.22 -17.01 11.97
N ASP A 7 -23.48 -16.60 12.15
CA ASP A 7 -24.64 -17.34 11.66
C ASP A 7 -24.58 -17.53 10.15
N LYS A 8 -25.18 -18.62 9.66
CA LYS A 8 -25.17 -18.96 8.23
C LYS A 8 -25.76 -17.84 7.37
N GLU A 9 -26.81 -17.17 7.84
CA GLU A 9 -27.42 -16.04 7.15
C GLU A 9 -26.46 -14.86 6.99
N ILE A 10 -25.67 -14.56 8.03
CA ILE A 10 -24.65 -13.50 7.97
C ILE A 10 -23.57 -13.86 6.96
N LEU A 11 -23.12 -15.12 6.95
CA LEU A 11 -22.12 -15.59 5.99
C LEU A 11 -22.62 -15.51 4.54
N LEU A 12 -23.91 -15.76 4.30
CA LEU A 12 -24.52 -15.61 2.98
C LEU A 12 -24.56 -14.14 2.55
N LYS A 13 -25.00 -13.24 3.44
CA LYS A 13 -24.99 -11.78 3.17
C LYS A 13 -23.58 -11.25 2.89
N ILE A 14 -22.58 -11.71 3.64
CA ILE A 14 -21.18 -11.35 3.39
C ILE A 14 -20.77 -11.82 1.99
N LYS A 15 -21.05 -13.07 1.60
CA LYS A 15 -20.69 -13.58 0.27
C LYS A 15 -21.27 -12.74 -0.88
N GLU A 16 -22.45 -12.15 -0.71
CA GLU A 16 -23.03 -11.25 -1.73
C GLU A 16 -22.22 -9.96 -1.91
N LEU A 17 -21.55 -9.48 -0.86
CA LEU A 17 -20.65 -8.32 -0.92
C LEU A 17 -19.32 -8.65 -1.62
N TYR A 18 -18.95 -9.93 -1.72
CA TYR A 18 -17.74 -10.41 -2.41
C TYR A 18 -17.95 -10.64 -3.92
N ARG A 19 -18.82 -9.87 -4.55
CA ARG A 19 -19.06 -9.94 -5.99
C ARG A 19 -18.10 -9.02 -6.73
N TYR A 20 -17.07 -9.61 -7.31
CA TYR A 20 -16.10 -8.90 -8.14
C TYR A 20 -16.55 -8.82 -9.59
N ASP A 21 -16.16 -7.72 -10.27
CA ASP A 21 -16.19 -7.58 -11.72
C ASP A 21 -14.77 -7.26 -12.24
N ASN A 22 -14.66 -6.89 -13.52
CA ASN A 22 -13.36 -6.60 -14.15
C ASN A 22 -13.18 -5.13 -14.52
N TRP A 23 -14.21 -4.30 -14.46
CA TRP A 23 -14.18 -2.97 -15.08
C TRP A 23 -13.89 -1.84 -14.07
N HIS A 24 -14.32 -1.98 -12.82
CA HIS A 24 -14.03 -0.96 -11.79
C HIS A 24 -12.54 -0.78 -11.55
N ALA A 25 -11.76 -1.86 -11.59
CA ALA A 25 -10.30 -1.78 -11.44
C ALA A 25 -9.66 -0.95 -12.57
N VAL A 26 -10.14 -1.12 -13.81
CA VAL A 26 -9.64 -0.35 -14.97
C VAL A 26 -10.02 1.13 -14.81
N LEU A 27 -11.26 1.43 -14.42
CA LEU A 27 -11.68 2.81 -14.19
C LEU A 27 -10.90 3.48 -13.05
N ALA A 28 -10.61 2.77 -11.96
CA ALA A 28 -9.81 3.28 -10.85
C ALA A 28 -8.40 3.68 -11.34
N ILE A 29 -7.73 2.81 -12.11
CA ILE A 29 -6.42 3.09 -12.70
C ILE A 29 -6.48 4.31 -13.63
N LEU A 30 -7.45 4.34 -14.54
CA LEU A 30 -7.61 5.45 -15.48
C LEU A 30 -7.85 6.77 -14.74
N TYR A 31 -8.68 6.76 -13.72
CA TYR A 31 -8.91 7.93 -12.87
C TYR A 31 -7.62 8.39 -12.18
N ASP A 32 -6.87 7.48 -11.57
CA ASP A 32 -5.59 7.82 -10.93
C ASP A 32 -4.60 8.44 -11.93
N TYR A 33 -4.52 7.88 -13.14
CA TYR A 33 -3.65 8.39 -14.21
C TYR A 33 -4.09 9.76 -14.69
N LEU A 34 -5.39 9.99 -14.89
CA LEU A 34 -5.92 11.29 -15.28
C LEU A 34 -5.56 12.37 -14.26
N ILE A 35 -5.69 12.07 -12.97
CA ILE A 35 -5.31 13.01 -11.91
C ILE A 35 -3.80 13.27 -11.91
N ILE A 36 -2.96 12.24 -12.11
CA ILE A 36 -1.49 12.42 -12.20
C ILE A 36 -1.14 13.32 -13.39
N ILE A 37 -1.67 13.02 -14.59
CA ILE A 37 -1.41 13.79 -15.80
C ILE A 37 -1.88 15.24 -15.63
N PHE A 38 -3.08 15.44 -15.08
CA PHE A 38 -3.61 16.77 -14.79
C PHE A 38 -2.74 17.54 -13.78
N SER A 39 -2.23 16.86 -12.75
CA SER A 39 -1.36 17.47 -11.75
C SER A 39 -0.02 17.90 -12.33
N ILE A 40 0.54 17.11 -13.26
CA ILE A 40 1.75 17.46 -14.01
C ILE A 40 1.48 18.66 -14.91
N PHE A 41 0.39 18.63 -15.67
CA PHE A 41 0.00 19.77 -16.52
C PHE A 41 -0.15 21.06 -15.72
N LEU A 42 -0.75 20.99 -14.52
CA LEU A 42 -0.92 22.13 -13.64
C LEU A 42 0.41 22.70 -13.14
N SER A 43 1.40 21.86 -12.82
CA SER A 43 2.72 22.34 -12.40
C SER A 43 3.49 23.07 -13.49
N GLU A 44 3.23 22.75 -14.77
CA GLU A 44 3.83 23.46 -15.90
C GLU A 44 3.27 24.88 -16.07
N GLN A 45 2.06 25.17 -15.55
CA GLN A 45 1.46 26.51 -15.67
C GLN A 45 2.07 27.51 -14.69
N SER A 46 2.47 27.05 -13.50
CA SER A 46 3.07 27.91 -12.48
C SER A 46 3.74 27.09 -11.37
N TYR A 47 4.90 27.55 -10.92
CA TYR A 47 5.61 26.97 -9.78
C TYR A 47 4.80 27.00 -8.48
N TRP A 48 3.81 27.90 -8.37
CA TRP A 48 2.90 27.97 -7.21
C TRP A 48 2.03 26.70 -7.05
N PHE A 49 1.86 25.91 -8.13
CA PHE A 49 1.11 24.66 -8.06
C PHE A 49 1.92 23.47 -7.58
N LEU A 50 3.25 23.57 -7.47
CA LEU A 50 4.11 22.46 -7.05
C LEU A 50 3.68 21.78 -5.73
N PRO A 51 3.31 22.52 -4.66
CA PRO A 51 2.83 21.88 -3.43
C PRO A 51 1.58 21.04 -3.66
N LEU A 52 0.63 21.55 -4.44
CA LEU A 52 -0.60 20.83 -4.78
C LEU A 52 -0.31 19.60 -5.65
N THR A 53 0.56 19.74 -6.65
CA THR A 53 0.99 18.63 -7.51
C THR A 53 1.62 17.49 -6.71
N ILE A 54 2.50 17.79 -5.76
CA ILE A 54 3.11 16.78 -4.87
C ILE A 54 2.03 16.05 -4.06
N LEU A 55 1.07 16.77 -3.48
CA LEU A 55 -0.02 16.16 -2.71
C LEU A 55 -0.92 15.28 -3.58
N LEU A 56 -1.30 15.74 -4.77
CA LEU A 56 -2.15 14.99 -5.69
C LEU A 56 -1.45 13.72 -6.16
N ILE A 57 -0.23 13.83 -6.68
CA ILE A 57 0.55 12.66 -7.13
C ILE A 57 0.81 11.69 -5.99
N GLY A 58 1.21 12.18 -4.80
CA GLY A 58 1.43 11.33 -3.62
C GLY A 58 0.15 10.58 -3.20
N SER A 59 -1.01 11.23 -3.29
CA SER A 59 -2.29 10.56 -3.01
C SER A 59 -2.62 9.48 -4.05
N ARG A 60 -2.26 9.69 -5.32
CA ARG A 60 -2.46 8.70 -6.39
C ARG A 60 -1.47 7.54 -6.28
N GLN A 61 -0.23 7.78 -5.86
CA GLN A 61 0.71 6.71 -5.52
C GLN A 61 0.17 5.80 -4.42
N ARG A 62 -0.52 6.36 -3.41
CA ARG A 62 -1.22 5.57 -2.39
C ARG A 62 -2.39 4.75 -2.98
N ALA A 63 -3.18 5.35 -3.87
CA ALA A 63 -4.28 4.65 -4.54
C ALA A 63 -3.77 3.47 -5.41
N LEU A 64 -2.68 3.67 -6.16
CA LEU A 64 -1.99 2.60 -6.88
C LEU A 64 -1.53 1.50 -5.91
N ALA A 65 -0.90 1.85 -4.78
CA ALA A 65 -0.51 0.87 -3.77
C ALA A 65 -1.71 0.04 -3.26
N THR A 66 -2.90 0.64 -3.14
CA THR A 66 -4.14 -0.09 -2.83
C THR A 66 -4.54 -1.05 -3.95
N ILE A 67 -4.43 -0.66 -5.22
CA ILE A 67 -4.70 -1.57 -6.35
C ILE A 67 -3.75 -2.78 -6.33
N LEU A 68 -2.46 -2.54 -6.08
CA LEU A 68 -1.47 -3.61 -5.90
C LEU A 68 -1.84 -4.52 -4.72
N HIS A 69 -2.26 -3.94 -3.60
CA HIS A 69 -2.71 -4.66 -2.42
C HIS A 69 -3.87 -5.60 -2.72
N GLU A 70 -4.96 -5.10 -3.31
CA GLU A 70 -6.13 -5.91 -3.66
C GLU A 70 -5.77 -7.00 -4.70
N ALA A 71 -4.89 -6.69 -5.65
CA ALA A 71 -4.40 -7.68 -6.61
C ALA A 71 -3.59 -8.80 -5.93
N SER A 72 -2.82 -8.48 -4.89
CA SER A 72 -2.03 -9.46 -4.12
C SER A 72 -2.92 -10.46 -3.38
N HIS A 73 -4.08 -10.00 -2.91
CA HIS A 73 -5.12 -10.83 -2.29
C HIS A 73 -6.01 -11.56 -3.29
N SER A 74 -5.79 -11.39 -4.61
CA SER A 74 -6.69 -11.88 -5.66
C SER A 74 -8.14 -11.37 -5.51
N ALA A 75 -8.30 -10.15 -4.96
CA ALA A 75 -9.57 -9.50 -4.67
C ALA A 75 -9.84 -8.26 -5.54
N LEU A 76 -8.93 -7.93 -6.47
CA LEU A 76 -9.08 -6.75 -7.34
C LEU A 76 -10.13 -6.94 -8.45
N THR A 77 -10.16 -8.11 -9.08
CA THR A 77 -11.09 -8.39 -10.20
C THR A 77 -11.60 -9.83 -10.16
N LYS A 78 -12.70 -10.08 -10.87
CA LYS A 78 -13.25 -11.44 -11.06
C LYS A 78 -12.22 -12.39 -11.69
N ASN A 79 -11.48 -11.93 -12.70
CA ASN A 79 -10.40 -12.70 -13.30
C ASN A 79 -9.06 -12.41 -12.60
N LYS A 80 -8.63 -13.33 -11.74
CA LYS A 80 -7.41 -13.19 -10.93
C LYS A 80 -6.14 -12.90 -11.74
N LYS A 81 -5.97 -13.51 -12.91
CA LYS A 81 -4.80 -13.24 -13.78
C LYS A 81 -4.84 -11.81 -14.33
N PHE A 82 -6.03 -11.35 -14.73
CA PHE A 82 -6.22 -9.97 -15.17
C PHE A 82 -5.95 -8.98 -14.02
N GLY A 83 -6.48 -9.24 -12.82
CA GLY A 83 -6.20 -8.43 -11.64
C GLY A 83 -4.70 -8.38 -11.28
N GLN A 84 -3.99 -9.51 -11.41
CA GLN A 84 -2.54 -9.56 -11.22
C GLN A 84 -1.80 -8.68 -12.25
N ILE A 85 -2.18 -8.75 -13.54
CA ILE A 85 -1.57 -7.91 -14.59
C ILE A 85 -1.78 -6.43 -14.28
N LEU A 86 -3.01 -6.03 -13.94
CA LEU A 86 -3.33 -4.65 -13.56
C LEU A 86 -2.52 -4.20 -12.34
N GLY A 87 -2.53 -4.98 -11.26
CA GLY A 87 -1.78 -4.67 -10.04
C GLY A 87 -0.27 -4.63 -10.24
N THR A 88 0.28 -5.43 -11.15
CA THR A 88 1.73 -5.48 -11.41
C THR A 88 2.18 -4.33 -12.30
N TYR A 89 1.66 -4.27 -13.53
CA TYR A 89 2.21 -3.40 -14.58
C TYR A 89 1.61 -2.00 -14.57
N PHE A 90 0.33 -1.89 -14.25
CA PHE A 90 -0.42 -0.63 -14.28
C PHE A 90 -0.55 0.01 -12.89
N SER A 91 0.16 -0.52 -11.89
CA SER A 91 0.15 0.01 -10.54
C SER A 91 1.50 -0.19 -9.85
N GLY A 92 1.82 -1.42 -9.43
CA GLY A 92 2.96 -1.70 -8.57
C GLY A 92 4.28 -1.16 -9.12
N TYR A 93 4.58 -1.39 -10.39
CA TYR A 93 5.82 -0.89 -11.01
C TYR A 93 5.91 0.64 -11.05
N LEU A 94 4.79 1.36 -11.18
CA LEU A 94 4.78 2.82 -11.16
C LEU A 94 5.11 3.41 -9.79
N ILE A 95 4.97 2.61 -8.73
CA ILE A 95 5.36 2.96 -7.37
C ILE A 95 6.58 2.15 -6.90
N PHE A 96 7.32 1.56 -7.83
CA PHE A 96 8.53 0.78 -7.59
C PHE A 96 8.34 -0.44 -6.67
N GLN A 97 7.18 -1.09 -6.75
CA GLN A 97 6.85 -2.29 -5.98
C GLN A 97 6.57 -3.48 -6.91
N SER A 98 7.26 -4.60 -6.66
CA SER A 98 7.00 -5.86 -7.34
C SER A 98 5.81 -6.59 -6.70
N TRP A 99 4.88 -7.08 -7.53
CA TRP A 99 3.76 -7.88 -7.07
C TRP A 99 4.19 -9.12 -6.30
N ASN A 100 5.21 -9.85 -6.77
CA ASN A 100 5.65 -11.08 -6.11
C ASN A 100 6.25 -10.79 -4.73
N SER A 101 7.16 -9.81 -4.66
CA SER A 101 7.77 -9.40 -3.39
C SER A 101 6.71 -8.92 -2.40
N TYR A 102 5.75 -8.12 -2.87
CA TYR A 102 4.65 -7.63 -2.06
C TYR A 102 3.74 -8.77 -1.57
N CYS A 103 3.37 -9.73 -2.44
CA CYS A 103 2.59 -10.91 -2.04
C CYS A 103 3.29 -11.73 -0.96
N VAL A 104 4.61 -11.92 -1.10
CA VAL A 104 5.40 -12.67 -0.13
C VAL A 104 5.46 -11.93 1.21
N SER A 105 5.85 -10.65 1.21
CA SER A 105 5.97 -9.88 2.45
C SER A 105 4.61 -9.68 3.14
N HIS A 106 3.59 -9.33 2.37
CA HIS A 106 2.29 -8.94 2.90
C HIS A 106 1.37 -10.14 3.14
N VAL A 107 0.99 -10.85 2.07
CA VAL A 107 -0.04 -11.90 2.14
C VAL A 107 0.49 -13.15 2.83
N LYS A 108 1.73 -13.56 2.55
CA LYS A 108 2.28 -14.82 3.08
C LYS A 108 2.93 -14.66 4.46
N ASN A 109 3.59 -13.53 4.72
CA ASN A 109 4.39 -13.34 5.93
C ASN A 109 3.71 -12.47 6.99
N HIS A 110 3.05 -11.38 6.60
CA HIS A 110 2.40 -10.46 7.53
C HIS A 110 1.01 -10.95 7.96
N HIS A 111 0.06 -11.08 7.03
CA HIS A 111 -1.36 -11.40 7.35
C HIS A 111 -1.55 -12.63 8.26
N PRO A 112 -0.88 -13.78 8.04
CA PRO A 112 -1.07 -14.96 8.87
C PRO A 112 -0.52 -14.82 10.30
N LYS A 113 0.30 -13.81 10.55
CA LYS A 113 1.05 -13.60 11.79
C LYS A 113 0.68 -12.28 12.47
N LEU A 114 -0.33 -11.58 11.97
CA LEU A 114 -0.69 -10.22 12.34
C LEU A 114 -0.59 -9.95 13.84
N GLY A 115 0.24 -8.98 14.23
CA GLY A 115 0.39 -8.53 15.63
C GLY A 115 1.15 -9.48 16.56
N THR A 116 1.69 -10.59 16.04
CA THR A 116 2.60 -11.48 16.78
C THR A 116 4.05 -11.06 16.58
N ASP A 117 4.97 -11.54 17.43
CA ASP A 117 6.41 -11.27 17.25
C ASP A 117 7.01 -11.86 15.97
N SER A 118 6.28 -12.78 15.32
CA SER A 118 6.67 -13.35 14.03
C SER A 118 6.19 -12.54 12.82
N ASP A 119 5.40 -11.49 13.04
CA ASP A 119 4.97 -10.54 12.01
C ASP A 119 6.13 -9.58 11.67
N PRO A 120 6.64 -9.59 10.41
CA PRO A 120 7.74 -8.74 10.00
C PRO A 120 7.41 -7.24 10.11
N ASP A 121 6.16 -6.85 9.91
CA ASP A 121 5.73 -5.45 9.96
C ASP A 121 5.60 -5.00 11.42
N TYR A 122 5.04 -5.85 12.29
CA TYR A 122 5.01 -5.57 13.72
C TYR A 122 6.42 -5.42 14.30
N LYS A 123 7.35 -6.29 13.89
CA LYS A 123 8.76 -6.16 14.27
C LYS A 123 9.35 -4.83 13.78
N TYR A 124 9.10 -4.45 12.53
CA TYR A 124 9.56 -3.16 12.01
C TYR A 124 8.97 -1.98 12.80
N TYR A 125 7.70 -2.01 13.17
CA TYR A 125 7.09 -0.96 13.99
C TYR A 125 7.78 -0.85 15.36
N LYS A 126 8.03 -1.97 16.04
CA LYS A 126 8.81 -1.97 17.30
C LYS A 126 10.21 -1.39 17.10
N ASP A 127 10.93 -1.86 16.08
CA ASP A 127 12.31 -1.42 15.77
C ASP A 127 12.37 0.07 15.35
N SER A 128 11.29 0.61 14.77
CA SER A 128 11.17 2.02 14.43
C SER A 128 11.08 2.94 15.67
N GLY A 129 10.74 2.36 16.83
CA GLY A 129 10.51 3.05 18.09
C GLY A 129 9.16 3.72 18.18
N ILE A 130 8.19 3.45 17.29
CA ILE A 130 6.90 4.16 17.28
C ILE A 130 6.05 3.93 18.54
N PHE A 131 6.27 2.81 19.23
CA PHE A 131 5.60 2.50 20.50
C PHE A 131 6.30 3.09 21.73
N GLN A 132 7.43 3.77 21.58
CA GLN A 132 8.11 4.44 22.70
C GLN A 132 7.42 5.76 23.05
N THR A 133 7.63 6.23 24.27
CA THR A 133 7.08 7.51 24.74
C THR A 133 8.02 8.64 24.35
N TYR A 134 7.47 9.68 23.73
CA TYR A 134 8.19 10.89 23.33
C TYR A 134 7.37 12.13 23.71
N SER A 135 8.03 13.28 23.80
CA SER A 135 7.30 14.56 23.83
C SER A 135 6.57 14.80 22.50
N ARG A 136 5.49 15.59 22.50
CA ARG A 136 4.71 15.87 21.27
C ARG A 136 5.57 16.42 20.13
N ILE A 137 6.50 17.32 20.47
CA ILE A 137 7.40 17.98 19.51
C ILE A 137 8.39 16.96 18.94
N GLU A 138 9.02 16.17 19.80
CA GLU A 138 9.96 15.13 19.38
C GLU A 138 9.27 14.09 18.48
N PHE A 139 8.08 13.62 18.86
CA PHE A 139 7.29 12.70 18.06
C PHE A 139 7.02 13.26 16.66
N PHE A 140 6.55 14.51 16.58
CA PHE A 140 6.24 15.18 15.32
C PHE A 140 7.49 15.31 14.42
N TRP A 141 8.63 15.74 14.96
CA TRP A 141 9.88 15.80 14.20
C TRP A 141 10.33 14.41 13.73
N ARG A 142 10.29 13.42 14.62
CA ARG A 142 10.82 12.08 14.38
C ARG A 142 9.96 11.26 13.42
N PHE A 143 8.65 11.47 13.36
CA PHE A 143 7.75 10.63 12.55
C PHE A 143 7.02 11.38 11.43
N CYS A 144 6.90 12.71 11.49
CA CYS A 144 6.30 13.50 10.41
C CYS A 144 7.38 14.21 9.61
N VAL A 145 8.11 15.15 10.22
CA VAL A 145 9.01 16.04 9.46
C VAL A 145 10.19 15.29 8.84
N SER A 146 10.82 14.38 9.59
CA SER A 146 11.96 13.60 9.05
C SER A 146 11.59 12.69 7.88
N GLN A 147 10.31 12.31 7.74
CA GLN A 147 9.82 11.53 6.60
C GLN A 147 9.61 12.43 5.38
N ILE A 148 9.03 13.62 5.57
CA ILE A 148 8.85 14.62 4.50
C ILE A 148 10.20 15.06 3.94
N LEU A 149 11.18 15.28 4.81
CA LEU A 149 12.54 15.66 4.43
C LEU A 149 13.39 14.47 3.93
N CYS A 150 12.81 13.26 3.81
CA CYS A 150 13.49 12.06 3.37
C CYS A 150 14.79 11.72 4.15
N LEU A 151 14.93 12.21 5.40
CA LEU A 151 16.16 12.03 6.20
C LEU A 151 16.44 10.55 6.54
N LYS A 152 15.41 9.70 6.41
CA LYS A 152 15.47 8.26 6.66
C LYS A 152 15.51 7.42 5.39
N LEU A 153 15.65 8.04 4.21
CA LEU A 153 15.59 7.38 2.91
C LEU A 153 16.54 6.18 2.80
N PHE A 154 17.82 6.36 3.14
CA PHE A 154 18.83 5.29 3.07
C PHE A 154 18.54 4.12 4.04
N ARG A 155 18.02 4.43 5.24
CA ARG A 155 17.62 3.41 6.21
C ARG A 155 16.44 2.58 5.69
N ASN A 156 15.45 3.26 5.09
CA ASN A 156 14.28 2.62 4.50
C ASN A 156 14.66 1.76 3.28
N PHE A 157 15.57 2.24 2.43
CA PHE A 157 16.13 1.45 1.32
C PHE A 157 16.85 0.18 1.79
N LYS A 158 17.66 0.27 2.86
CA LYS A 158 18.34 -0.90 3.45
C LYS A 158 17.34 -1.93 3.98
N TYR A 159 16.25 -1.49 4.61
CA TYR A 159 15.16 -2.36 5.06
C TYR A 159 14.47 -3.07 3.88
N LEU A 160 14.13 -2.33 2.82
CA LEU A 160 13.50 -2.89 1.62
C LEU A 160 14.43 -3.88 0.88
N ARG A 161 15.74 -3.64 0.81
CA ARG A 161 16.71 -4.62 0.28
C ARG A 161 16.85 -5.86 1.16
N GLY A 162 16.80 -5.71 2.49
CA GLY A 162 16.88 -6.84 3.42
C GLY A 162 15.67 -7.78 3.37
N LEU A 163 14.51 -7.30 2.91
CA LEU A 163 13.36 -8.14 2.58
C LEU A 163 13.60 -8.92 1.28
N GLY A 164 14.23 -8.31 0.27
CA GLY A 164 14.55 -8.94 -1.00
C GLY A 164 15.61 -10.05 -0.93
N SER A 165 16.59 -9.94 -0.02
CA SER A 165 17.66 -10.94 0.13
C SER A 165 17.24 -12.23 0.82
N LYS A 166 16.03 -12.31 1.38
CA LYS A 166 15.45 -13.54 1.96
C LYS A 166 14.55 -14.29 0.96
N ILE A 167 14.45 -13.80 -0.27
CA ILE A 167 13.50 -14.28 -1.31
C ILE A 167 14.25 -14.87 -2.53
N ILE A 168 15.59 -14.94 -2.48
CA ILE A 168 16.42 -15.68 -3.46
C ILE A 168 17.11 -16.82 -2.73
#